data_AF-A0A4Q2V1W7-F1
#
_entry.id   AF-A0A4Q2V1W7-F1
#
_cell.length_a   1.000
_cell.length_b   1.000
_cell.length_c   1.000
_cell.angle_alpha   90.00
_cell.angle_beta   90.00
_cell.angle_gamma   90.00
#
_symmetry.space_group_name_H-M   'P 1'
#
loop_
_entity.id
_entity.type
_entity.pdbx_description
1 polymer ?
#
loop_
_entity_poly.entity_id
_entity_poly.type
_entity_poly.pdbx_seq_one_letter_code
_entity_poly.pdbx_strand_id
1 'polypeptide(L)'
;MACSAVYLGEHSRATSMHTISVQLVFEHERMIAFSKADPETLTWMLQTYLLLAYFEIHCGSEGKRAHAFPHCVKLIREALSELQTCPPTTYKDWVRWESLNRCISSTILIGGTVCSKEQEAWIPTPMVEARFALPSGNAEWLKEESSWGTPTEVLYSNDALDSIIAGQPPSMPVSEFGLVTIVSALLYRICSFELLTGSRDGELYAKFGKKMEQSLQVLDAILKARTIQYDGGLAPNPTVHCARSLLNSAFYHLYASVPLSVMKKILWSPASLDDPEIMHLLNEAISPELYQALFNAADQLRSDCRVGLSYIKKIAPIIFGPESAVGALEGCLLLCWYLQFAQSRVSQVESRDTLNALINESFAEVTDLHLGDHGLQSVVPLAVSAELLSDGSMWKWPSSVSQKLKSLIKKLEDSDPTIHVATAYPP
;
A
#
# COMPACT_ATOMS: atom_id res chain seq x y z
N MET A 1 10.29 -20.26 4.58
CA MET A 1 9.46 -21.46 4.91
C MET A 1 8.03 -21.09 5.28
N ALA A 2 7.78 -20.31 6.35
CA ALA A 2 6.40 -19.91 6.70
C ALA A 2 5.67 -19.18 5.55
N CYS A 3 6.28 -18.13 4.96
CA CYS A 3 5.71 -17.44 3.80
C CYS A 3 5.55 -18.37 2.58
N SER A 4 6.46 -19.33 2.37
CA SER A 4 6.34 -20.33 1.30
C SER A 4 5.13 -21.26 1.52
N ALA A 5 4.85 -21.67 2.75
CA ALA A 5 3.66 -22.44 3.10
C ALA A 5 2.37 -21.63 2.90
N VAL A 6 2.43 -20.30 3.08
CA VAL A 6 1.33 -19.39 2.71
C VAL A 6 1.03 -19.51 1.21
N TYR A 7 2.05 -19.48 0.34
CA TYR A 7 1.93 -19.69 -1.11
C TYR A 7 1.51 -21.11 -1.54
N LEU A 8 1.38 -22.05 -0.60
CA LEU A 8 0.82 -23.39 -0.86
C LEU A 8 -0.60 -23.55 -0.30
N GLY A 9 -1.19 -22.50 0.29
CA GLY A 9 -2.49 -22.56 0.96
C GLY A 9 -2.46 -23.29 2.31
N GLU A 10 -1.28 -23.60 2.83
CA GLU A 10 -1.11 -24.39 4.06
C GLU A 10 -1.12 -23.49 5.31
N HIS A 11 -2.18 -22.70 5.52
CA HIS A 11 -2.21 -21.63 6.52
C HIS A 11 -1.94 -22.08 7.97
N SER A 12 -2.42 -23.27 8.35
CA SER A 12 -2.15 -23.84 9.68
C SER A 12 -0.67 -24.14 9.87
N ARG A 13 -0.04 -24.82 8.90
CA ARG A 13 1.41 -25.09 8.90
C ARG A 13 2.23 -23.81 8.87
N ALA A 14 1.83 -22.84 8.06
CA ALA A 14 2.49 -21.54 7.98
C ALA A 14 2.50 -20.83 9.35
N THR A 15 1.38 -20.89 10.07
CA THR A 15 1.24 -20.30 11.42
C THR A 15 2.09 -21.04 12.46
N SER A 16 2.14 -22.38 12.40
CA SER A 16 3.03 -23.18 13.26
C SER A 16 4.51 -22.90 12.99
N MET A 17 4.91 -22.84 11.71
CA MET A 17 6.28 -22.50 11.31
C MET A 17 6.67 -21.09 11.75
N HIS A 18 5.78 -20.11 11.62
CA HIS A 18 6.00 -18.75 12.13
C HIS A 18 6.23 -18.78 13.64
N THR A 19 5.37 -19.46 14.41
CA THR A 19 5.50 -19.55 15.87
C THR A 19 6.84 -20.16 16.30
N ILE A 20 7.26 -21.26 15.65
CA ILE A 20 8.56 -21.89 15.91
C ILE A 20 9.70 -20.95 15.55
N SER A 21 9.61 -20.24 14.42
CA SER A 21 10.65 -19.30 13.98
C SER A 21 10.81 -18.15 14.96
N VAL A 22 9.70 -17.60 15.49
CA VAL A 22 9.72 -16.59 16.54
C VAL A 22 10.44 -17.13 17.79
N GLN A 23 10.11 -18.34 18.24
CA GLN A 23 10.76 -18.96 19.41
C GLN A 23 12.27 -19.15 19.21
N LEU A 24 12.69 -19.65 18.04
CA LEU A 24 14.10 -19.88 17.73
C LEU A 24 14.91 -18.58 17.74
N VAL A 25 14.38 -17.51 17.16
CA VAL A 25 15.06 -16.22 17.11
C VAL A 25 15.16 -15.61 18.52
N PHE A 26 14.12 -15.72 19.34
CA PHE A 26 14.18 -15.26 20.74
C PHE A 26 15.20 -16.04 21.57
N GLU A 27 15.25 -17.37 21.43
CA GLU A 27 16.26 -18.18 22.13
C GLU A 27 17.68 -17.83 21.66
N HIS A 28 17.87 -17.58 20.36
CA HIS A 28 19.14 -17.11 19.83
C HIS A 28 19.56 -15.75 20.43
N GLU A 29 18.65 -14.76 20.47
CA GLU A 29 18.95 -13.46 21.11
C GLU A 29 19.37 -13.61 22.58
N ARG A 30 18.74 -14.53 23.32
CA ARG A 30 19.11 -14.82 24.71
C ARG A 30 20.51 -15.41 24.85
N MET A 31 20.94 -16.23 23.89
CA MET A 31 22.29 -16.83 23.87
C MET A 31 23.37 -15.83 23.45
N ILE A 32 23.03 -14.87 22.58
CA ILE A 32 23.99 -13.91 21.97
C ILE A 32 24.10 -12.59 22.76
N ALA A 33 23.32 -12.39 23.83
CA ALA A 33 23.25 -11.16 24.63
C ALA A 33 24.60 -10.58 25.16
N PHE A 34 25.74 -11.21 24.89
CA PHE A 34 27.09 -10.81 25.32
C PHE A 34 28.05 -10.36 24.20
N SER A 35 27.68 -10.38 22.92
CA SER A 35 28.56 -9.93 21.82
C SER A 35 27.84 -9.07 20.78
N LYS A 36 28.51 -8.01 20.30
CA LYS A 36 28.07 -7.25 19.12
C LYS A 36 27.94 -8.23 17.95
N ALA A 37 26.79 -8.24 17.27
CA ALA A 37 26.58 -9.10 16.12
C ALA A 37 27.65 -8.80 15.05
N ASP A 38 28.30 -9.84 14.54
CA ASP A 38 29.11 -9.70 13.35
C ASP A 38 28.23 -9.38 12.13
N PRO A 39 28.81 -8.85 11.05
CA PRO A 39 28.08 -8.51 9.83
C PRO A 39 27.17 -9.59 9.24
N GLU A 40 27.62 -10.85 9.25
CA GLU A 40 26.85 -11.96 8.69
C GLU A 40 25.66 -12.22 9.60
N THR A 41 25.87 -12.19 10.92
CA THR A 41 24.82 -12.31 11.92
C THR A 41 23.76 -11.22 11.79
N LEU A 42 24.17 -9.97 11.64
CA LEU A 42 23.28 -8.84 11.45
C LEU A 42 22.40 -9.02 10.20
N THR A 43 22.99 -9.46 9.09
CA THR A 43 22.29 -9.64 7.82
C THR A 43 21.17 -10.68 7.91
N TRP A 44 21.47 -11.88 8.41
CA TRP A 44 20.44 -12.93 8.48
C TRP A 44 19.40 -12.63 9.57
N MET A 45 19.79 -12.01 10.69
CA MET A 45 18.84 -11.59 11.72
C MET A 45 17.85 -10.58 11.17
N LEU A 46 18.33 -9.58 10.42
CA LEU A 46 17.48 -8.58 9.81
C LEU A 46 16.52 -9.20 8.78
N GLN A 47 17.02 -10.08 7.90
CA GLN A 47 16.19 -10.83 6.95
C GLN A 47 15.11 -11.65 7.66
N THR A 48 15.48 -12.32 8.76
CA THR A 48 14.56 -13.18 9.52
C THR A 48 13.48 -12.37 10.20
N TYR A 49 13.83 -11.33 10.95
CA TYR A 49 12.85 -10.46 11.61
C TYR A 49 11.93 -9.77 10.62
N LEU A 50 12.45 -9.35 9.46
CA LEU A 50 11.65 -8.76 8.40
C LEU A 50 10.58 -9.74 7.90
N LEU A 51 10.95 -11.00 7.64
CA LEU A 51 10.00 -12.03 7.22
C LEU A 51 8.96 -12.36 8.31
N LEU A 52 9.37 -12.37 9.59
CA LEU A 52 8.47 -12.56 10.71
C LEU A 52 7.46 -11.42 10.82
N ALA A 53 7.92 -10.17 10.72
CA ALA A 53 7.07 -8.99 10.76
C ALA A 53 6.11 -8.96 9.57
N TYR A 54 6.61 -9.28 8.37
CA TYR A 54 5.80 -9.39 7.17
C TYR A 54 4.66 -10.40 7.33
N PHE A 55 4.98 -11.59 7.87
CA PHE A 55 3.97 -12.60 8.15
C PHE A 55 2.95 -12.13 9.20
N GLU A 56 3.40 -11.49 10.29
CA GLU A 56 2.49 -10.98 11.33
C GLU A 56 1.51 -9.96 10.77
N ILE A 57 1.97 -9.04 9.93
CA ILE A 57 1.17 -7.95 9.37
C ILE A 57 0.13 -8.45 8.35
N HIS A 58 0.46 -9.49 7.58
CA HIS A 58 -0.39 -9.94 6.47
C HIS A 58 -1.09 -11.29 6.70
N CYS A 59 -0.63 -12.08 7.66
CA CYS A 59 -1.14 -13.42 7.98
C CYS A 59 -1.43 -13.63 9.48
N GLY A 60 -1.09 -12.68 10.35
CA GLY A 60 -1.37 -12.72 11.79
C GLY A 60 -2.87 -12.67 12.11
N SER A 61 -3.21 -13.00 13.35
CA SER A 61 -4.56 -12.81 13.90
C SER A 61 -4.77 -11.33 14.23
N GLU A 62 -5.97 -10.79 13.92
CA GLU A 62 -6.36 -9.42 14.32
C GLU A 62 -6.07 -9.24 15.83
N GLY A 63 -5.20 -8.29 16.18
CA GLY A 63 -4.79 -8.01 17.56
C GLY A 63 -3.36 -8.42 17.95
N LYS A 64 -2.65 -9.23 17.15
CA LYS A 64 -1.20 -9.42 17.32
C LYS A 64 -0.48 -8.27 16.63
N ARG A 65 -0.17 -7.22 17.38
CA ARG A 65 0.75 -6.15 16.94
C ARG A 65 2.02 -6.82 16.41
N ALA A 66 2.56 -6.34 15.29
CA ALA A 66 3.74 -6.89 14.63
C ALA A 66 4.97 -6.83 15.56
N HIS A 67 5.07 -7.79 16.49
CA HIS A 67 6.08 -7.84 17.54
C HIS A 67 7.49 -7.92 16.98
N ALA A 68 7.66 -8.54 15.81
CA ALA A 68 8.94 -8.60 15.11
C ALA A 68 9.34 -7.25 14.47
N PHE A 69 8.39 -6.35 14.18
CA PHE A 69 8.68 -5.11 13.46
C PHE A 69 9.56 -4.12 14.24
N PRO A 70 9.34 -3.85 15.56
CA PRO A 70 10.26 -3.05 16.36
C PRO A 70 11.70 -3.60 16.40
N HIS A 71 11.87 -4.93 16.38
CA HIS A 71 13.20 -5.55 16.31
C HIS A 71 13.87 -5.28 14.95
N CYS A 72 13.11 -5.29 13.84
CA CYS A 72 13.62 -4.85 12.53
C CYS A 72 14.17 -3.42 12.61
N VAL A 73 13.39 -2.49 13.15
CA VAL A 73 13.79 -1.07 13.26
C VAL A 73 15.08 -0.92 14.09
N LYS A 74 15.24 -1.70 15.16
CA LYS A 74 16.48 -1.72 15.95
C LYS A 74 17.67 -2.21 15.11
N LEU A 75 17.56 -3.39 14.49
CA LEU A 75 18.63 -4.00 13.71
C LEU A 75 19.06 -3.12 12.53
N ILE A 76 18.13 -2.39 11.91
CA ILE A 76 18.48 -1.51 10.80
C ILE A 76 19.36 -0.35 11.25
N ARG A 77 19.21 0.17 12.48
CA ARG A 77 20.12 1.23 12.97
C ARG A 77 21.57 0.73 13.00
N GLU A 78 21.75 -0.54 13.38
CA GLU A 78 23.05 -1.21 13.33
C GLU A 78 23.51 -1.41 11.87
N ALA A 79 22.60 -1.84 10.98
CA ALA A 79 22.90 -2.01 9.55
C ALA A 79 23.30 -0.71 8.86
N LEU A 80 22.64 0.42 9.16
CA LEU A 80 22.99 1.73 8.61
C LEU A 80 24.41 2.14 9.00
N SER A 81 24.83 1.84 10.24
CA SER A 81 26.21 2.11 10.66
C SER A 81 27.23 1.28 9.89
N GLU A 82 26.87 0.04 9.52
CA GLU A 82 27.72 -0.82 8.70
C GLU A 82 27.76 -0.37 7.24
N LEU A 83 26.63 0.08 6.68
CA LEU A 83 26.55 0.57 5.30
C LEU A 83 27.32 1.88 5.06
N GLN A 84 27.66 2.61 6.12
CA GLN A 84 28.52 3.80 6.06
C GLN A 84 30.02 3.47 5.94
N THR A 85 30.40 2.19 5.98
CA THR A 85 31.78 1.75 5.75
C THR A 85 32.15 1.81 4.25
N CYS A 86 33.40 1.46 3.91
CA CYS A 86 33.89 1.54 2.52
C CYS A 86 32.98 0.78 1.53
N PRO A 87 32.80 1.28 0.30
CA PRO A 87 32.03 0.58 -0.74
C PRO A 87 32.50 -0.87 -0.95
N PRO A 88 31.60 -1.77 -1.37
CA PRO A 88 31.95 -3.18 -1.55
C PRO A 88 33.02 -3.35 -2.64
N THR A 89 34.07 -4.11 -2.33
CA THR A 89 35.18 -4.40 -3.26
C THR A 89 35.13 -5.82 -3.84
N THR A 90 34.32 -6.70 -3.23
CA THR A 90 34.11 -8.08 -3.69
C THR A 90 32.64 -8.34 -3.96
N TYR A 91 32.33 -9.36 -4.77
CA TYR A 91 30.96 -9.77 -5.03
C TYR A 91 30.23 -10.16 -3.73
N LYS A 92 30.88 -10.93 -2.83
CA LYS A 92 30.29 -11.32 -1.54
C LYS A 92 29.95 -10.11 -0.68
N ASP A 93 30.82 -9.10 -0.64
CA ASP A 93 30.55 -7.86 0.10
C ASP A 93 29.39 -7.08 -0.53
N TRP A 94 29.33 -7.03 -1.85
CA TRP A 94 28.23 -6.39 -2.56
C TRP A 94 26.90 -7.09 -2.31
N VAL A 95 26.84 -8.42 -2.37
CA VAL A 95 25.62 -9.19 -2.07
C VAL A 95 25.12 -8.91 -0.66
N ARG A 96 26.02 -8.85 0.32
CA ARG A 96 25.69 -8.50 1.71
C ARG A 96 25.16 -7.07 1.80
N TRP A 97 25.88 -6.12 1.21
CA TRP A 97 25.52 -4.71 1.21
C TRP A 97 24.15 -4.46 0.54
N GLU A 98 23.92 -5.07 -0.62
CA GLU A 98 22.65 -5.04 -1.34
C GLU A 98 21.52 -5.73 -0.56
N SER A 99 21.81 -6.83 0.15
CA SER A 99 20.85 -7.50 1.03
C SER A 99 20.39 -6.58 2.16
N LEU A 100 21.32 -5.87 2.81
CA LEU A 100 20.98 -4.88 3.84
C LEU A 100 20.14 -3.75 3.25
N ASN A 101 20.54 -3.14 2.14
CA ASN A 101 19.75 -2.07 1.48
C ASN A 101 18.33 -2.52 1.11
N ARG A 102 18.17 -3.75 0.62
CA ARG A 102 16.86 -4.36 0.32
C ARG A 102 16.03 -4.59 1.59
N CYS A 103 16.64 -5.00 2.69
CA CYS A 103 15.95 -5.12 3.97
C CYS A 103 15.46 -3.77 4.49
N ILE A 104 16.29 -2.73 4.43
CA ILE A 104 15.90 -1.35 4.80
C ILE A 104 14.72 -0.88 3.97
N SER A 105 14.84 -1.05 2.65
CA SER A 105 13.80 -0.70 1.68
C SER A 105 12.49 -1.42 1.94
N SER A 106 12.54 -2.72 2.25
CA SER A 106 11.37 -3.53 2.61
C SER A 106 10.73 -3.06 3.92
N THR A 107 11.51 -2.64 4.91
CA THR A 107 10.96 -2.07 6.15
C THR A 107 10.25 -0.74 5.90
N ILE A 108 10.77 0.10 5.00
CA ILE A 108 10.10 1.34 4.58
C ILE A 108 8.78 1.02 3.85
N LEU A 109 8.78 0.03 2.96
CA LEU A 109 7.57 -0.48 2.28
C LEU A 109 6.49 -0.92 3.28
N ILE A 110 6.86 -1.78 4.23
CA ILE A 110 5.95 -2.27 5.26
C ILE A 110 5.44 -1.10 6.12
N GLY A 111 6.32 -0.19 6.54
CA GLY A 111 5.97 0.97 7.34
C GLY A 111 4.95 1.87 6.64
N GLY A 112 5.19 2.23 5.36
CA GLY A 112 4.25 3.01 4.57
C GLY A 112 2.90 2.32 4.39
N THR A 113 2.92 1.02 4.11
CA THR A 113 1.70 0.22 3.93
C THR A 113 0.89 0.13 5.23
N VAL A 114 1.52 -0.10 6.38
CA VAL A 114 0.79 -0.18 7.66
C VAL A 114 0.23 1.18 8.04
N CYS A 115 1.00 2.26 7.90
CA CYS A 115 0.52 3.60 8.22
C CYS A 115 -0.66 4.06 7.34
N SER A 116 -0.75 3.61 6.08
CA SER A 116 -1.94 3.89 5.28
C SER A 116 -3.15 3.05 5.74
N LYS A 117 -2.96 1.75 6.02
CA LYS A 117 -4.06 0.84 6.42
C LYS A 117 -4.67 1.14 7.79
N GLU A 118 -3.83 1.46 8.78
CA GLU A 118 -4.21 1.56 10.18
C GLU A 118 -4.04 3.00 10.68
N GLN A 119 -5.12 3.77 10.66
CA GLN A 119 -5.10 5.22 10.99
C GLN A 119 -4.58 5.51 12.41
N GLU A 120 -4.71 4.58 13.35
CA GLU A 120 -4.26 4.74 14.75
C GLU A 120 -2.89 4.11 15.03
N ALA A 121 -2.31 3.40 14.05
CA ALA A 121 -1.02 2.74 14.22
C ALA A 121 0.12 3.72 13.91
N TRP A 122 0.50 4.53 14.89
CA TRP A 122 1.77 5.24 14.79
C TRP A 122 2.93 4.23 14.95
N ILE A 123 3.60 3.93 13.85
CA ILE A 123 4.82 3.15 13.85
C ILE A 123 5.99 4.12 13.63
N PRO A 124 6.84 4.38 14.64
CA PRO A 124 8.04 5.17 14.44
C PRO A 124 8.94 4.46 13.42
N THR A 125 9.05 5.02 12.22
CA THR A 125 9.96 4.55 11.19
C THR A 125 11.00 5.64 10.95
N PRO A 126 11.98 5.81 11.87
CA PRO A 126 12.97 6.90 11.82
C PRO A 126 13.95 6.80 10.62
N MET A 127 13.69 5.88 9.69
CA MET A 127 14.63 5.41 8.67
C MET A 127 14.31 5.97 7.29
N VAL A 128 13.13 6.59 7.14
CA VAL A 128 12.70 7.23 5.89
C VAL A 128 13.67 8.33 5.45
N GLU A 129 14.35 8.97 6.40
CA GLU A 129 15.33 10.03 6.15
C GLU A 129 16.79 9.54 6.20
N ALA A 130 17.02 8.24 6.42
CA ALA A 130 18.37 7.69 6.50
C ALA A 130 19.04 7.65 5.12
N ARG A 131 20.35 7.91 5.08
CA ARG A 131 21.19 7.72 3.89
C ARG A 131 21.62 6.26 3.78
N PHE A 132 21.12 5.58 2.76
CA PHE A 132 21.55 4.26 2.31
C PHE A 132 21.41 4.21 0.78
N ALA A 133 21.95 3.19 0.13
CA ALA A 133 21.79 3.09 -1.30
C ALA A 133 20.45 2.47 -1.67
N LEU A 134 19.78 3.04 -2.68
CA LEU A 134 18.59 2.42 -3.20
C LEU A 134 18.95 1.06 -3.85
N PRO A 135 18.11 0.03 -3.67
CA PRO A 135 18.37 -1.30 -4.22
C PRO A 135 18.62 -1.25 -5.72
N SER A 136 19.51 -2.10 -6.20
CA SER A 136 19.76 -2.29 -7.63
C SER A 136 18.53 -2.86 -8.36
N GLY A 137 18.51 -2.73 -9.70
CA GLY A 137 17.48 -3.35 -10.53
C GLY A 137 17.56 -4.88 -10.49
N ASN A 138 16.47 -5.57 -10.83
CA ASN A 138 16.43 -7.04 -10.80
C ASN A 138 17.47 -7.69 -11.71
N ALA A 139 17.78 -7.08 -12.86
CA ALA A 139 18.80 -7.57 -13.77
C ALA A 139 20.20 -7.58 -13.12
N GLU A 140 20.50 -6.58 -12.28
CA GLU A 140 21.77 -6.51 -11.57
C GLU A 140 21.81 -7.51 -10.41
N TRP A 141 20.71 -7.60 -9.65
CA TRP A 141 20.57 -8.53 -8.53
C TRP A 141 20.74 -10.01 -8.92
N LEU A 142 20.35 -10.36 -10.15
CA LEU A 142 20.42 -11.73 -10.66
C LEU A 142 21.77 -12.06 -11.32
N LYS A 143 22.73 -11.13 -11.37
CA LYS A 143 24.07 -11.42 -11.91
C LYS A 143 24.82 -12.38 -11.00
N GLU A 144 25.47 -13.35 -11.62
CA GLU A 144 26.43 -14.23 -10.93
C GLU A 144 27.78 -13.53 -10.76
N GLU A 145 28.58 -14.01 -9.81
CA GLU A 145 29.91 -13.48 -9.48
C GLU A 145 30.81 -13.31 -10.71
N SER A 146 30.74 -14.24 -11.67
CA SER A 146 31.52 -14.23 -12.91
C SER A 146 31.19 -13.07 -13.85
N SER A 147 29.97 -12.54 -13.74
CA SER A 147 29.42 -11.48 -14.60
C SER A 147 29.28 -10.14 -13.86
N TRP A 148 29.59 -10.13 -12.57
CA TRP A 148 29.48 -8.97 -11.72
C TRP A 148 30.67 -8.03 -11.91
N GLY A 149 30.37 -6.73 -11.96
CA GLY A 149 31.36 -5.66 -11.92
C GLY A 149 31.10 -4.76 -10.73
N THR A 150 32.14 -4.16 -10.17
CA THR A 150 32.00 -3.21 -9.07
C THR A 150 31.10 -2.04 -9.49
N PRO A 151 29.99 -1.75 -8.77
CA PRO A 151 29.15 -0.61 -9.08
C PRO A 151 29.95 0.70 -9.01
N THR A 152 29.98 1.44 -10.11
CA THR A 152 30.70 2.72 -10.20
C THR A 152 29.86 3.89 -9.71
N GLU A 153 28.53 3.77 -9.78
CA GLU A 153 27.58 4.79 -9.37
C GLU A 153 26.45 4.18 -8.56
N VAL A 154 26.00 4.91 -7.54
CA VAL A 154 24.96 4.48 -6.61
C VAL A 154 24.05 5.66 -6.32
N LEU A 155 22.75 5.47 -6.52
CA LEU A 155 21.75 6.46 -6.11
C LEU A 155 21.42 6.25 -4.63
N TYR A 156 21.73 7.24 -3.80
CA TYR A 156 21.38 7.20 -2.38
C TYR A 156 19.95 7.67 -2.14
N SER A 157 19.29 7.06 -1.15
CA SER A 157 17.90 7.30 -0.75
C SER A 157 17.61 8.77 -0.46
N ASN A 158 18.47 9.43 0.32
CA ASN A 158 18.29 10.83 0.69
C ASN A 158 18.44 11.76 -0.53
N ASP A 159 19.43 11.50 -1.40
CA ASP A 159 19.68 12.32 -2.59
C ASP A 159 18.49 12.24 -3.58
N ALA A 160 17.91 11.04 -3.72
CA ALA A 160 16.71 10.82 -4.52
C ALA A 160 15.47 11.48 -3.89
N LEU A 161 15.26 11.32 -2.58
CA LEU A 161 14.15 11.92 -1.85
C LEU A 161 14.22 13.45 -1.88
N ASP A 162 15.39 14.04 -1.64
CA ASP A 162 15.59 15.50 -1.67
C ASP A 162 15.28 16.08 -3.05
N SER A 163 15.72 15.41 -4.12
CA SER A 163 15.41 15.80 -5.50
C SER A 163 13.90 15.78 -5.76
N ILE A 164 13.23 14.69 -5.40
CA ILE A 164 11.80 14.50 -5.62
C ILE A 164 10.97 15.48 -4.78
N ILE A 165 11.38 15.70 -3.53
CA ILE A 165 10.77 16.67 -2.61
C ILE A 165 10.97 18.12 -3.09
N ALA A 166 12.01 18.39 -3.87
CA ALA A 166 12.24 19.65 -4.58
C ALA A 166 11.47 19.74 -5.91
N GLY A 167 10.67 18.73 -6.26
CA GLY A 167 9.90 18.68 -7.51
C GLY A 167 10.76 18.37 -8.74
N GLN A 168 11.91 17.70 -8.56
CA GLN A 168 12.82 17.34 -9.64
C GLN A 168 13.03 15.81 -9.71
N PRO A 169 13.23 15.23 -10.91
CA PRO A 169 13.64 13.84 -11.02
C PRO A 169 15.06 13.65 -10.43
N PRO A 170 15.37 12.47 -9.85
CA PRO A 170 16.72 12.17 -9.40
C PRO A 170 17.75 12.22 -10.54
N SER A 171 19.02 12.48 -10.20
CA SER A 171 20.14 12.56 -11.16
C SER A 171 20.43 11.25 -11.89
N MET A 172 20.00 10.12 -11.33
CA MET A 172 20.16 8.78 -11.89
C MET A 172 18.80 8.10 -12.03
N PRO A 173 18.63 7.18 -12.99
CA PRO A 173 17.43 6.33 -13.06
C PRO A 173 17.25 5.55 -11.76
N VAL A 174 16.03 5.60 -11.20
CA VAL A 174 15.66 4.80 -10.05
C VAL A 174 15.43 3.34 -10.51
N SER A 175 15.77 2.34 -9.71
CA SER A 175 15.37 0.94 -9.99
C SER A 175 13.88 0.70 -9.70
N GLU A 176 13.31 -0.47 -10.03
CA GLU A 176 11.92 -0.83 -9.67
C GLU A 176 11.71 -0.83 -8.16
N PHE A 177 12.59 -1.50 -7.42
CA PHE A 177 12.43 -1.61 -5.97
C PHE A 177 12.85 -0.32 -5.25
N GLY A 178 13.79 0.43 -5.82
CA GLY A 178 14.08 1.80 -5.39
C GLY A 178 12.86 2.72 -5.53
N LEU A 179 12.07 2.59 -6.61
CA LEU A 179 10.85 3.37 -6.79
C LEU A 179 9.80 3.03 -5.72
N VAL A 180 9.57 1.73 -5.46
CA VAL A 180 8.70 1.29 -4.35
C VAL A 180 9.15 1.89 -3.03
N THR A 181 10.46 1.91 -2.77
CA THR A 181 11.04 2.47 -1.54
C THR A 181 10.73 3.95 -1.39
N ILE A 182 10.95 4.75 -2.43
CA ILE A 182 10.70 6.20 -2.41
C ILE A 182 9.21 6.50 -2.26
N VAL A 183 8.35 5.81 -3.03
CA VAL A 183 6.89 5.98 -2.95
C VAL A 183 6.41 5.66 -1.52
N SER A 184 6.89 4.55 -0.95
CA SER A 184 6.53 4.13 0.41
C SER A 184 7.00 5.12 1.47
N ALA A 185 8.19 5.70 1.29
CA ALA A 185 8.72 6.77 2.13
C ALA A 185 7.83 8.03 2.12
N LEU A 186 7.39 8.46 0.94
CA LEU A 186 6.47 9.60 0.83
C LEU A 186 5.08 9.29 1.38
N LEU A 187 4.53 8.10 1.09
CA LEU A 187 3.27 7.63 1.67
C LEU A 187 3.33 7.67 3.20
N TYR A 188 4.39 7.09 3.79
CA TYR A 188 4.61 7.15 5.23
C TYR A 188 4.65 8.58 5.75
N ARG A 189 5.34 9.49 5.05
CA ARG A 189 5.44 10.91 5.44
C ARG A 189 4.08 11.61 5.42
N ILE A 190 3.26 11.35 4.40
CA ILE A 190 1.91 11.90 4.26
C ILE A 190 1.00 11.36 5.37
N CYS A 191 0.89 10.04 5.53
CA CYS A 191 0.05 9.44 6.57
C CYS A 191 0.50 9.83 7.99
N SER A 192 1.80 9.93 8.24
CA SER A 192 2.32 10.37 9.54
C SER A 192 1.99 11.84 9.83
N PHE A 193 2.05 12.69 8.80
CA PHE A 193 1.67 14.09 8.93
C PHE A 193 0.17 14.22 9.26
N GLU A 194 -0.69 13.51 8.53
CA GLU A 194 -2.13 13.46 8.79
C GLU A 194 -2.45 13.07 10.24
N LEU A 195 -1.78 12.02 10.74
CA LEU A 195 -1.98 11.54 12.10
C LEU A 195 -1.53 12.54 13.17
N LEU A 196 -0.42 13.26 12.95
CA LEU A 196 0.16 14.17 13.92
C LEU A 196 -0.54 15.53 13.98
N THR A 197 -0.95 16.08 12.84
CA THR A 197 -1.50 17.44 12.79
C THR A 197 -3.02 17.44 12.97
N GLY A 198 -3.69 16.38 12.50
CA GLY A 198 -5.10 16.48 12.12
C GLY A 198 -5.31 17.60 11.09
N SER A 199 -6.51 17.78 10.57
CA SER A 199 -6.85 18.89 9.66
C SER A 199 -6.88 20.28 10.35
N ARG A 200 -6.23 20.43 11.51
CA ARG A 200 -6.43 21.56 12.44
C ARG A 200 -5.57 22.79 12.14
N ASP A 201 -4.48 22.66 11.38
CA ASP A 201 -3.62 23.77 10.95
C ASP A 201 -3.61 23.90 9.42
N GLY A 202 -4.49 24.76 8.91
CA GLY A 202 -4.71 24.90 7.47
C GLY A 202 -3.52 25.46 6.70
N GLU A 203 -2.66 26.29 7.32
CA GLU A 203 -1.50 26.86 6.65
C GLU A 203 -0.37 25.84 6.53
N LEU A 204 -0.10 25.11 7.62
CA LEU A 204 0.85 24.01 7.64
C LEU A 204 0.45 22.93 6.63
N TYR A 205 -0.84 22.58 6.60
CA TYR A 205 -1.38 21.58 5.67
C TYR A 205 -1.28 22.06 4.22
N ALA A 206 -1.55 23.33 3.91
CA ALA A 206 -1.42 23.88 2.56
C ALA A 206 0.03 23.85 2.05
N LYS A 207 0.99 24.26 2.90
CA LYS A 207 2.42 24.26 2.52
C LYS A 207 2.96 22.84 2.35
N PHE A 208 2.62 21.94 3.27
CA PHE A 208 2.98 20.53 3.16
C PHE A 208 2.34 19.90 1.92
N GLY A 209 1.03 20.14 1.73
CA GLY A 209 0.22 19.64 0.65
C GLY A 209 0.81 19.95 -0.73
N LYS A 210 1.10 21.23 -1.00
CA LYS A 210 1.71 21.66 -2.26
C LYS A 210 3.08 21.02 -2.52
N LYS A 211 3.90 20.86 -1.49
CA LYS A 211 5.22 20.24 -1.61
C LYS A 211 5.10 18.75 -1.95
N MET A 212 4.20 18.04 -1.26
CA MET A 212 3.98 16.62 -1.51
C MET A 212 3.30 16.39 -2.87
N GLU A 213 2.35 17.23 -3.27
CA GLU A 213 1.75 17.20 -4.62
C GLU A 213 2.82 17.22 -5.71
N GLN A 214 3.74 18.17 -5.67
CA GLN A 214 4.85 18.26 -6.63
C GLN A 214 5.71 16.99 -6.61
N SER A 215 5.95 16.44 -5.42
CA SER A 215 6.73 15.21 -5.24
C SER A 215 6.02 14.00 -5.87
N LEU A 216 4.71 13.87 -5.67
CA LEU A 216 3.92 12.77 -6.23
C LEU A 216 3.78 12.89 -7.75
N GLN A 217 3.69 14.11 -8.29
CA GLN A 217 3.68 14.35 -9.75
C GLN A 217 4.99 13.90 -10.42
N VAL A 218 6.15 14.12 -9.78
CA VAL A 218 7.44 13.61 -10.28
C VAL A 218 7.42 12.07 -10.30
N LEU A 219 6.93 11.43 -9.24
CA LEU A 219 6.86 9.97 -9.16
C LEU A 219 5.88 9.39 -10.18
N ASP A 220 4.74 10.03 -10.40
CA ASP A 220 3.76 9.64 -11.42
C ASP A 220 4.35 9.73 -12.83
N ALA A 221 5.11 10.79 -13.13
CA ALA A 221 5.81 10.91 -14.41
C ALA A 221 6.86 9.79 -14.61
N ILE A 222 7.65 9.47 -13.58
CA ILE A 222 8.62 8.36 -13.61
C ILE A 222 7.89 7.03 -13.85
N LEU A 223 6.77 6.80 -13.17
CA LEU A 223 5.98 5.59 -13.28
C LEU A 223 5.37 5.43 -14.68
N LYS A 224 4.73 6.48 -15.21
CA LYS A 224 4.14 6.51 -16.56
C LYS A 224 5.19 6.22 -17.64
N ALA A 225 6.38 6.84 -17.53
CA ALA A 225 7.47 6.59 -18.47
C ALA A 225 7.89 5.11 -18.49
N ARG A 226 7.85 4.42 -17.35
CA ARG A 226 8.13 2.98 -17.29
C ARG A 226 7.00 2.13 -17.85
N THR A 227 5.75 2.45 -17.54
CA THR A 227 4.60 1.68 -18.07
C THR A 227 4.62 1.64 -19.59
N ILE A 228 4.96 2.75 -20.25
CA ILE A 228 5.12 2.82 -21.72
C ILE A 228 6.26 1.92 -22.22
N GLN A 229 7.37 1.80 -21.48
CA GLN A 229 8.49 0.94 -21.85
C GLN A 229 8.15 -0.56 -21.73
N TYR A 230 7.22 -0.92 -20.85
CA TYR A 230 6.83 -2.31 -20.55
C TYR A 230 5.57 -2.77 -21.31
N ASP A 231 5.00 -1.96 -22.20
CA ASP A 231 3.73 -2.17 -22.90
C ASP A 231 3.74 -3.33 -23.94
N GLY A 232 4.74 -4.21 -23.88
CA GLY A 232 4.89 -5.40 -24.74
C GLY A 232 4.61 -6.74 -24.04
N GLY A 233 4.29 -6.76 -22.74
CA GLY A 233 4.09 -7.98 -21.94
C GLY A 233 2.61 -8.23 -21.54
N LEU A 234 2.23 -9.52 -21.41
CA LEU A 234 0.87 -9.95 -21.02
C LEU A 234 0.49 -9.66 -19.55
N ALA A 235 1.45 -9.35 -18.68
CA ALA A 235 1.20 -9.09 -17.26
C ALA A 235 2.08 -7.93 -16.74
N PRO A 236 1.53 -7.03 -15.89
CA PRO A 236 2.29 -5.89 -15.36
C PRO A 236 3.40 -6.37 -14.41
N ASN A 237 4.56 -5.71 -14.48
CA ASN A 237 5.67 -5.96 -13.56
C ASN A 237 5.19 -5.81 -12.10
N PRO A 238 5.36 -6.81 -11.22
CA PRO A 238 4.76 -6.79 -9.88
C PRO A 238 5.26 -5.68 -8.98
N THR A 239 6.55 -5.35 -9.10
CA THR A 239 7.17 -4.27 -8.33
C THR A 239 6.68 -2.90 -8.81
N VAL A 240 6.52 -2.72 -10.13
CA VAL A 240 5.95 -1.49 -10.71
C VAL A 240 4.46 -1.36 -10.34
N HIS A 241 3.70 -2.46 -10.34
CA HIS A 241 2.31 -2.47 -9.90
C HIS A 241 2.18 -2.08 -8.42
N CYS A 242 3.05 -2.61 -7.56
CA CYS A 242 3.13 -2.23 -6.15
C CYS A 242 3.41 -0.73 -6.00
N ALA A 243 4.40 -0.19 -6.74
CA ALA A 243 4.69 1.25 -6.74
C ALA A 243 3.47 2.09 -7.16
N ARG A 244 2.73 1.67 -8.21
CA ARG A 244 1.49 2.33 -8.64
C ARG A 244 0.44 2.35 -7.53
N SER A 245 0.20 1.20 -6.90
CA SER A 245 -0.79 1.07 -5.83
C SER A 245 -0.49 1.98 -4.64
N LEU A 246 0.77 2.03 -4.21
CA LEU A 246 1.21 2.90 -3.10
C LEU A 246 1.23 4.38 -3.49
N LEU A 247 1.53 4.71 -4.74
CA LEU A 247 1.48 6.09 -5.23
C LEU A 247 0.05 6.61 -5.27
N ASN A 248 -0.89 5.79 -5.75
CA ASN A 248 -2.32 6.08 -5.69
C ASN A 248 -2.78 6.29 -4.24
N SER A 249 -2.39 5.40 -3.33
CA SER A 249 -2.64 5.57 -1.89
C SER A 249 -2.11 6.92 -1.37
N ALA A 250 -0.90 7.32 -1.77
CA ALA A 250 -0.33 8.61 -1.38
C ALA A 250 -1.16 9.80 -1.88
N PHE A 251 -1.66 9.75 -3.12
CA PHE A 251 -2.57 10.76 -3.65
C PHE A 251 -3.91 10.80 -2.90
N TYR A 252 -4.46 9.63 -2.55
CA TYR A 252 -5.71 9.53 -1.80
C TYR A 252 -5.57 10.12 -0.41
N HIS A 253 -4.49 9.80 0.30
CA HIS A 253 -4.19 10.39 1.59
C HIS A 253 -4.01 11.91 1.47
N LEU A 254 -3.19 12.38 0.54
CA LEU A 254 -2.92 13.81 0.35
C LEU A 254 -4.19 14.65 0.10
N TYR A 255 -5.07 14.20 -0.79
CA TYR A 255 -6.22 14.98 -1.24
C TYR A 255 -7.58 14.57 -0.63
N ALA A 256 -7.66 13.35 -0.06
CA ALA A 256 -8.90 12.74 0.40
C ALA A 256 -8.77 12.16 1.82
N SER A 257 -7.83 12.66 2.64
CA SER A 257 -7.56 12.15 4.00
C SER A 257 -8.81 11.99 4.85
N VAL A 258 -9.68 13.01 4.91
CA VAL A 258 -10.93 12.99 5.69
C VAL A 258 -11.91 11.93 5.20
N PRO A 259 -12.42 11.96 3.95
CA PRO A 259 -13.38 10.96 3.50
C PRO A 259 -12.82 9.54 3.50
N LEU A 260 -11.53 9.36 3.19
CA LEU A 260 -10.88 8.05 3.24
C LEU A 260 -10.84 7.50 4.67
N SER A 261 -10.44 8.33 5.63
CA SER A 261 -10.38 7.96 7.05
C SER A 261 -11.75 7.53 7.58
N VAL A 262 -12.78 8.29 7.24
CA VAL A 262 -14.16 7.99 7.63
C VAL A 262 -14.62 6.65 7.03
N MET A 263 -14.39 6.43 5.74
CA MET A 263 -14.75 5.17 5.09
C MET A 263 -13.99 3.97 5.63
N LYS A 264 -12.71 4.14 6.00
CA LYS A 264 -11.93 3.10 6.70
C LYS A 264 -12.55 2.79 8.07
N LYS A 265 -12.92 3.81 8.87
CA LYS A 265 -13.59 3.60 10.16
C LYS A 265 -14.91 2.85 10.01
N ILE A 266 -15.71 3.21 9.00
CA ILE A 266 -16.96 2.53 8.66
C ILE A 266 -16.72 1.07 8.20
N LEU A 267 -15.69 0.81 7.41
CA LEU A 267 -15.31 -0.54 7.01
C LEU A 267 -15.01 -1.45 8.22
N TRP A 268 -14.27 -0.93 9.20
CA TRP A 268 -13.91 -1.69 10.41
C TRP A 268 -15.06 -1.77 11.42
N SER A 269 -15.94 -0.79 11.42
CA SER A 269 -17.11 -0.70 12.31
C SER A 269 -18.31 -0.14 11.54
N PRO A 270 -19.09 -0.99 10.83
CA PRO A 270 -20.25 -0.54 10.06
C PRO A 270 -21.33 0.15 10.90
N ALA A 271 -21.37 -0.10 12.22
CA ALA A 271 -22.24 0.60 13.17
C ALA A 271 -21.90 2.11 13.28
N SER A 272 -20.70 2.53 12.88
CA SER A 272 -20.30 3.95 12.88
C SER A 272 -21.04 4.79 11.85
N LEU A 273 -21.79 4.19 10.91
CA LEU A 273 -22.71 4.92 10.04
C LEU A 273 -23.85 5.61 10.82
N ASP A 274 -24.20 5.07 11.99
CA ASP A 274 -25.26 5.62 12.84
C ASP A 274 -24.75 6.78 13.73
N ASP A 275 -23.45 7.11 13.66
CA ASP A 275 -22.80 8.17 14.44
C ASP A 275 -23.00 9.55 13.76
N PRO A 276 -23.63 10.54 14.42
CA PRO A 276 -23.84 11.88 13.85
C PRO A 276 -22.55 12.62 13.48
N GLU A 277 -21.44 12.38 14.20
CA GLU A 277 -20.15 13.02 13.90
C GLU A 277 -19.58 12.47 12.58
N ILE A 278 -19.72 11.16 12.37
CA ILE A 278 -19.36 10.50 11.10
C ILE A 278 -20.20 11.03 9.95
N MET A 279 -21.52 11.15 10.15
CA MET A 279 -22.42 11.70 9.13
C MET A 279 -22.11 13.17 8.83
N HIS A 280 -21.68 13.96 9.81
CA HIS A 280 -21.23 15.33 9.57
C HIS A 280 -19.98 15.35 8.68
N LEU A 281 -18.97 14.55 9.00
CA LEU A 281 -17.71 14.47 8.23
C LEU A 281 -17.93 13.98 6.79
N LEU A 282 -18.83 13.00 6.59
CA LEU A 282 -19.24 12.57 5.25
C LEU A 282 -19.87 13.69 4.43
N ASN A 283 -20.48 14.67 5.09
CA ASN A 283 -21.19 15.79 4.51
C ASN A 283 -20.37 17.09 4.41
N GLU A 284 -19.06 17.04 4.68
CA GLU A 284 -18.19 18.20 4.50
C GLU A 284 -18.09 18.63 3.03
N ALA A 285 -17.68 19.89 2.83
CA ALA A 285 -17.54 20.50 1.52
C ALA A 285 -16.42 19.83 0.70
N ILE A 286 -16.68 19.63 -0.58
CA ILE A 286 -15.74 19.00 -1.51
C ILE A 286 -14.70 20.04 -1.94
N SER A 287 -13.42 19.81 -1.63
CA SER A 287 -12.35 20.64 -2.16
C SER A 287 -12.04 20.26 -3.62
N PRO A 288 -11.64 21.21 -4.50
CA PRO A 288 -11.29 20.91 -5.89
C PRO A 288 -10.16 19.89 -6.04
N GLU A 289 -9.23 19.87 -5.11
CA GLU A 289 -8.07 18.97 -5.12
C GLU A 289 -8.49 17.49 -4.96
N LEU A 290 -9.66 17.23 -4.35
CA LEU A 290 -10.22 15.90 -4.18
C LEU A 290 -10.48 15.19 -5.53
N TYR A 291 -10.73 15.94 -6.61
CA TYR A 291 -10.92 15.35 -7.94
C TYR A 291 -9.70 14.57 -8.41
N GLN A 292 -8.49 15.00 -8.04
CA GLN A 292 -7.28 14.29 -8.44
C GLN A 292 -7.25 12.88 -7.84
N ALA A 293 -7.63 12.73 -6.57
CA ALA A 293 -7.76 11.42 -5.93
C ALA A 293 -8.87 10.58 -6.55
N LEU A 294 -10.03 11.19 -6.87
CA LEU A 294 -11.16 10.47 -7.47
C LEU A 294 -10.87 9.99 -8.89
N PHE A 295 -10.21 10.82 -9.72
CA PHE A 295 -9.77 10.42 -11.06
C PHE A 295 -8.75 9.28 -10.99
N ASN A 296 -7.75 9.38 -10.11
CA ASN A 296 -6.77 8.31 -9.91
C ASN A 296 -7.46 7.00 -9.47
N ALA A 297 -8.47 7.09 -8.58
CA ALA A 297 -9.23 5.93 -8.13
C ALA A 297 -10.08 5.31 -9.25
N ALA A 298 -10.76 6.13 -10.05
CA ALA A 298 -11.55 5.67 -11.19
C ALA A 298 -10.66 5.04 -12.28
N ASP A 299 -9.51 5.64 -12.59
CA ASP A 299 -8.55 5.10 -13.54
C ASP A 299 -7.95 3.77 -13.08
N GLN A 300 -7.63 3.65 -11.78
CA GLN A 300 -7.15 2.41 -11.21
C GLN A 300 -8.22 1.32 -11.27
N LEU A 301 -9.46 1.61 -10.87
CA LEU A 301 -10.58 0.69 -10.96
C LEU A 301 -10.79 0.21 -12.40
N ARG A 302 -10.77 1.15 -13.37
CA ARG A 302 -10.89 0.83 -14.79
C ARG A 302 -9.77 -0.07 -15.27
N SER A 303 -8.53 0.22 -14.88
CA SER A 303 -7.38 -0.62 -15.21
C SER A 303 -7.57 -2.04 -14.69
N ASP A 304 -8.04 -2.20 -13.46
CA ASP A 304 -8.21 -3.51 -12.83
C ASP A 304 -9.39 -4.27 -13.45
N CYS A 305 -10.51 -3.60 -13.73
CA CYS A 305 -11.65 -4.19 -14.42
C CYS A 305 -11.29 -4.68 -15.84
N ARG A 306 -10.55 -3.89 -16.63
CA ARG A 306 -10.14 -4.25 -18.00
C ARG A 306 -9.18 -5.44 -18.07
N VAL A 307 -8.33 -5.62 -17.06
CA VAL A 307 -7.49 -6.82 -16.96
C VAL A 307 -8.34 -8.07 -16.65
N GLY A 308 -9.54 -7.89 -16.11
CA GLY A 308 -10.52 -8.93 -15.83
C GLY A 308 -10.41 -9.45 -14.41
N LEU A 309 -11.44 -9.21 -13.58
CA LEU A 309 -11.43 -9.59 -12.16
C LEU A 309 -11.20 -11.09 -11.93
N SER A 310 -11.77 -11.94 -12.79
CA SER A 310 -11.57 -13.39 -12.72
C SER A 310 -10.14 -13.84 -13.04
N TYR A 311 -9.43 -13.10 -13.90
CA TYR A 311 -8.02 -13.34 -14.19
C TYR A 311 -7.15 -12.86 -13.05
N ILE A 312 -7.40 -11.64 -12.54
CA ILE A 312 -6.69 -11.08 -11.40
C ILE A 312 -6.80 -12.01 -10.19
N LYS A 313 -8.00 -12.50 -9.83
CA LYS A 313 -8.17 -13.44 -8.70
C LYS A 313 -7.29 -14.69 -8.79
N LYS A 314 -7.08 -15.22 -10.00
CA LYS A 314 -6.30 -16.46 -10.19
C LYS A 314 -4.80 -16.23 -10.12
N ILE A 315 -4.35 -15.09 -10.63
CA ILE A 315 -2.92 -14.84 -10.86
C ILE A 315 -2.33 -13.89 -9.80
N ALA A 316 -3.10 -12.92 -9.34
CA ALA A 316 -2.64 -11.89 -8.42
C ALA A 316 -2.11 -12.43 -7.09
N PRO A 317 -2.73 -13.44 -6.45
CA PRO A 317 -2.24 -13.99 -5.18
C PRO A 317 -0.83 -14.60 -5.27
N ILE A 318 -0.41 -15.02 -6.47
CA ILE A 318 0.89 -15.65 -6.74
C ILE A 318 1.92 -14.59 -7.14
N ILE A 319 1.48 -13.55 -7.86
CA ILE A 319 2.36 -12.58 -8.50
C ILE A 319 2.56 -11.30 -7.68
N PHE A 320 1.52 -10.81 -6.99
CA PHE A 320 1.57 -9.54 -6.28
C PHE A 320 1.57 -9.74 -4.76
N GLY A 321 2.35 -8.91 -4.08
CA GLY A 321 2.30 -8.79 -2.63
C GLY A 321 1.00 -8.13 -2.15
N PRO A 322 0.60 -8.35 -0.88
CA PRO A 322 -0.58 -7.74 -0.26
C PRO A 322 -0.57 -6.21 -0.29
N GLU A 323 0.60 -5.56 -0.34
CA GLU A 323 0.73 -4.10 -0.46
C GLU A 323 0.14 -3.58 -1.77
N SER A 324 0.13 -4.41 -2.83
CA SER A 324 -0.47 -4.05 -4.11
C SER A 324 -1.98 -3.87 -4.03
N ALA A 325 -2.64 -4.40 -3.01
CA ALA A 325 -4.08 -4.29 -2.81
C ALA A 325 -4.51 -3.00 -2.06
N VAL A 326 -3.56 -2.25 -1.47
CA VAL A 326 -3.87 -1.06 -0.67
C VAL A 326 -4.56 0.01 -1.51
N GLY A 327 -3.97 0.40 -2.63
CA GLY A 327 -4.54 1.44 -3.50
C GLY A 327 -5.88 1.03 -4.13
N ALA A 328 -6.08 -0.27 -4.42
CA ALA A 328 -7.36 -0.76 -4.93
C ALA A 328 -8.47 -0.64 -3.86
N LEU A 329 -8.18 -1.07 -2.63
CA LEU A 329 -9.11 -0.95 -1.50
C LEU A 329 -9.48 0.51 -1.22
N GLU A 330 -8.48 1.38 -1.05
CA GLU A 330 -8.69 2.78 -0.71
C GLU A 330 -9.39 3.55 -1.82
N GLY A 331 -9.04 3.28 -3.08
CA GLY A 331 -9.72 3.85 -4.24
C GLY A 331 -11.20 3.47 -4.28
N CYS A 332 -11.53 2.20 -4.07
CA CYS A 332 -12.92 1.75 -4.04
C CYS A 332 -13.72 2.32 -2.85
N LEU A 333 -13.10 2.48 -1.68
CA LEU A 333 -13.72 3.18 -0.54
C LEU A 333 -14.04 4.64 -0.90
N LEU A 334 -13.11 5.35 -1.55
CA LEU A 334 -13.32 6.73 -2.00
C LEU A 334 -14.40 6.87 -3.06
N LEU A 335 -14.42 5.97 -4.05
CA LEU A 335 -15.46 5.99 -5.09
C LEU A 335 -16.83 5.68 -4.50
N CYS A 336 -16.92 4.76 -3.55
CA CYS A 336 -18.17 4.50 -2.82
C CYS A 336 -18.63 5.74 -2.06
N TRP A 337 -17.74 6.39 -1.32
CA TRP A 337 -18.04 7.65 -0.63
C TRP A 337 -18.56 8.71 -1.59
N TYR A 338 -17.88 8.88 -2.74
CA TYR A 338 -18.26 9.86 -3.74
C TYR A 338 -19.67 9.62 -4.27
N LEU A 339 -19.96 8.38 -4.70
CA LEU A 339 -21.26 8.01 -5.26
C LEU A 339 -22.39 8.10 -4.23
N GLN A 340 -22.11 7.70 -2.99
CA GLN A 340 -23.14 7.63 -1.95
C GLN A 340 -23.44 8.98 -1.30
N PHE A 341 -22.42 9.78 -1.02
CA PHE A 341 -22.56 10.96 -0.17
C PHE A 341 -22.28 12.26 -0.90
N ALA A 342 -21.40 12.29 -1.90
CA ALA A 342 -20.81 13.53 -2.41
C ALA A 342 -21.33 13.96 -3.79
N GLN A 343 -21.72 13.02 -4.65
CA GLN A 343 -21.99 13.24 -6.08
C GLN A 343 -22.99 14.37 -6.36
N SER A 344 -24.07 14.46 -5.57
CA SER A 344 -25.13 15.47 -5.73
C SER A 344 -24.71 16.88 -5.29
N ARG A 345 -23.65 16.99 -4.49
CA ARG A 345 -23.14 18.25 -3.90
C ARG A 345 -22.01 18.86 -4.72
N VAL A 346 -21.60 18.18 -5.79
CA VAL A 346 -20.56 18.64 -6.70
C VAL A 346 -21.05 19.83 -7.54
N SER A 347 -20.36 20.96 -7.42
CA SER A 347 -20.62 22.17 -8.20
C SER A 347 -20.02 22.15 -9.62
N GLN A 348 -18.93 21.41 -9.84
CA GLN A 348 -18.25 21.30 -11.13
C GLN A 348 -18.87 20.19 -12.01
N VAL A 349 -19.88 20.56 -12.79
CA VAL A 349 -20.65 19.62 -13.63
C VAL A 349 -19.77 18.84 -14.62
N GLU A 350 -18.82 19.48 -15.30
CA GLU A 350 -17.97 18.82 -16.30
C GLU A 350 -17.03 17.77 -15.67
N SER A 351 -16.36 18.11 -14.56
CA SER A 351 -15.52 17.18 -13.79
C SER A 351 -16.34 16.00 -13.26
N ARG A 352 -17.56 16.26 -12.78
CA ARG A 352 -18.50 15.24 -12.30
C ARG A 352 -18.88 14.26 -13.40
N ASP A 353 -19.28 14.78 -14.55
CA ASP A 353 -19.79 13.97 -15.65
C ASP A 353 -18.66 13.12 -16.26
N THR A 354 -17.45 13.69 -16.36
CA THR A 354 -16.24 12.96 -16.79
C THR A 354 -15.88 11.83 -15.81
N LEU A 355 -15.88 12.12 -14.50
CA LEU A 355 -15.60 11.13 -13.47
C LEU A 355 -16.65 10.00 -13.49
N ASN A 356 -17.93 10.35 -13.57
CA ASN A 356 -19.02 9.37 -13.68
C ASN A 356 -18.89 8.50 -14.92
N ALA A 357 -18.47 9.05 -16.06
CA ALA A 357 -18.22 8.27 -17.28
C ALA A 357 -17.13 7.22 -17.07
N LEU A 358 -15.99 7.59 -16.44
CA LEU A 358 -14.90 6.64 -16.13
C LEU A 358 -15.34 5.52 -15.18
N ILE A 359 -16.15 5.86 -14.17
CA ILE A 359 -16.70 4.88 -13.23
C ILE A 359 -17.65 3.92 -13.97
N ASN A 360 -18.55 4.46 -14.81
CA ASN A 360 -19.50 3.66 -15.57
C ASN A 360 -18.84 2.75 -16.60
N GLU A 361 -17.75 3.18 -17.24
CA GLU A 361 -16.91 2.30 -18.08
C GLU A 361 -16.45 1.07 -17.29
N SER A 362 -16.04 1.26 -16.04
CA SER A 362 -15.59 0.17 -15.17
C SER A 362 -16.72 -0.77 -14.75
N PHE A 363 -17.93 -0.24 -14.56
CA PHE A 363 -19.11 -1.02 -14.20
C PHE A 363 -19.60 -1.91 -15.35
N ALA A 364 -19.51 -1.41 -16.59
CA ALA A 364 -19.84 -2.20 -17.77
C ALA A 364 -19.01 -3.49 -17.86
N GLU A 365 -17.71 -3.42 -17.52
CA GLU A 365 -16.78 -4.57 -17.54
C GLU A 365 -17.09 -5.65 -16.48
N VAL A 366 -17.88 -5.32 -15.45
CA VAL A 366 -18.17 -6.23 -14.33
C VAL A 366 -19.65 -6.61 -14.23
N THR A 367 -20.45 -6.24 -15.24
CA THR A 367 -21.89 -6.49 -15.28
C THR A 367 -22.19 -8.00 -15.27
N ASP A 368 -21.40 -8.80 -15.97
CA ASP A 368 -21.54 -10.26 -16.06
C ASP A 368 -21.23 -11.00 -14.75
N LEU A 369 -20.67 -10.30 -13.76
CA LEU A 369 -20.37 -10.87 -12.44
C LEU A 369 -21.56 -10.79 -11.48
N HIS A 370 -22.71 -10.29 -11.95
CA HIS A 370 -23.92 -10.08 -11.13
C HIS A 370 -23.68 -9.23 -9.88
N LEU A 371 -22.59 -8.45 -9.85
CA LEU A 371 -22.31 -7.48 -8.79
C LEU A 371 -23.31 -6.31 -8.80
N GLY A 372 -24.18 -6.24 -9.82
CA GLY A 372 -25.30 -5.30 -9.94
C GLY A 372 -26.63 -5.81 -9.38
N ASP A 373 -26.69 -7.02 -8.81
CA ASP A 373 -27.85 -7.47 -8.02
C ASP A 373 -27.93 -6.74 -6.66
N HIS A 374 -26.90 -5.97 -6.33
CA HIS A 374 -26.91 -4.96 -5.28
C HIS A 374 -27.81 -3.79 -5.69
N GLY A 375 -28.84 -3.49 -4.91
CA GLY A 375 -29.87 -2.49 -5.26
C GLY A 375 -29.38 -1.04 -5.38
N LEU A 376 -28.08 -0.79 -5.19
CA LEU A 376 -27.48 0.54 -5.09
C LEU A 376 -26.17 0.62 -5.91
N GLN A 377 -26.11 1.45 -6.95
CA GLN A 377 -24.91 1.60 -7.79
C GLN A 377 -23.68 2.09 -7.02
N SER A 378 -23.86 2.80 -5.91
CA SER A 378 -22.77 3.36 -5.11
C SER A 378 -21.91 2.30 -4.40
N VAL A 379 -22.40 1.07 -4.21
CA VAL A 379 -21.65 -0.01 -3.56
C VAL A 379 -20.84 -0.87 -4.53
N VAL A 380 -21.06 -0.73 -5.84
CA VAL A 380 -20.36 -1.51 -6.88
C VAL A 380 -18.82 -1.43 -6.76
N PRO A 381 -18.19 -0.26 -6.48
CA PRO A 381 -16.75 -0.22 -6.25
C PRO A 381 -16.30 -1.12 -5.09
N LEU A 382 -17.06 -1.16 -3.99
CA LEU A 382 -16.76 -2.04 -2.86
C LEU A 382 -16.91 -3.51 -3.23
N ALA A 383 -17.92 -3.85 -4.04
CA ALA A 383 -18.14 -5.22 -4.51
C ALA A 383 -16.98 -5.70 -5.39
N VAL A 384 -16.48 -4.83 -6.29
CA VAL A 384 -15.28 -5.10 -7.09
C VAL A 384 -14.06 -5.35 -6.19
N SER A 385 -13.80 -4.47 -5.22
CA SER A 385 -12.70 -4.67 -4.27
C SER A 385 -12.88 -5.93 -3.43
N ALA A 386 -14.10 -6.26 -3.02
CA ALA A 386 -14.38 -7.46 -2.24
C ALA A 386 -14.05 -8.72 -3.04
N GLU A 387 -14.38 -8.75 -4.34
CA GLU A 387 -14.01 -9.85 -5.23
C GLU A 387 -12.50 -9.90 -5.47
N LEU A 388 -11.84 -8.76 -5.69
CA LEU A 388 -10.38 -8.74 -5.89
C LEU A 388 -9.62 -9.31 -4.69
N LEU A 389 -10.17 -9.12 -3.49
CA LEU A 389 -9.56 -9.52 -2.23
C LEU A 389 -10.13 -10.85 -1.66
N SER A 390 -11.03 -11.52 -2.39
CA SER A 390 -11.78 -12.68 -1.90
C SER A 390 -10.91 -13.94 -1.70
N ASP A 391 -11.58 -15.02 -1.24
CA ASP A 391 -10.99 -16.33 -0.99
C ASP A 391 -10.28 -16.87 -2.25
N GLY A 392 -8.95 -16.74 -2.24
CA GLY A 392 -8.06 -16.86 -3.39
C GLY A 392 -6.74 -16.14 -3.13
N SER A 393 -6.76 -15.06 -2.35
CA SER A 393 -5.56 -14.46 -1.77
C SER A 393 -4.81 -15.47 -0.89
N MET A 394 -3.50 -15.62 -1.11
CA MET A 394 -2.62 -16.39 -0.23
C MET A 394 -2.48 -15.69 1.13
N TRP A 395 -2.64 -14.37 1.16
CA TRP A 395 -2.53 -13.56 2.37
C TRP A 395 -3.87 -13.49 3.11
N LYS A 396 -3.86 -13.49 4.45
CA LYS A 396 -5.10 -13.42 5.24
C LYS A 396 -5.70 -12.02 5.30
N TRP A 397 -4.85 -10.99 5.28
CA TRP A 397 -5.29 -9.60 5.36
C TRP A 397 -6.29 -9.24 4.24
N PRO A 398 -6.01 -9.49 2.93
CA PRO A 398 -6.98 -9.25 1.87
C PRO A 398 -8.31 -9.99 2.09
N SER A 399 -8.25 -11.27 2.45
CA SER A 399 -9.47 -12.07 2.68
C SER A 399 -10.31 -11.55 3.86
N SER A 400 -9.68 -11.12 4.96
CA SER A 400 -10.40 -10.48 6.07
C SER A 400 -11.07 -9.18 5.62
N VAL A 401 -10.37 -8.35 4.85
CA VAL A 401 -10.91 -7.10 4.30
C VAL A 401 -12.09 -7.39 3.35
N SER A 402 -12.01 -8.41 2.50
CA SER A 402 -13.12 -8.84 1.63
C SER A 402 -14.39 -9.14 2.43
N GLN A 403 -14.27 -9.87 3.55
CA GLN A 403 -15.40 -10.18 4.42
C GLN A 403 -16.00 -8.91 5.06
N LYS A 404 -15.15 -7.97 5.48
CA LYS A 404 -15.61 -6.68 6.04
C LYS A 404 -16.29 -5.82 4.98
N LEU A 405 -15.78 -5.78 3.75
CA LEU A 405 -16.41 -5.10 2.61
C LEU A 405 -17.81 -5.67 2.34
N LYS A 406 -17.96 -7.00 2.32
CA LYS A 406 -19.27 -7.67 2.17
C LYS A 406 -20.25 -7.28 3.29
N SER A 407 -19.78 -7.18 4.53
CA SER A 407 -20.60 -6.72 5.65
C SER A 407 -21.00 -5.25 5.52
N LEU A 408 -20.09 -4.39 5.04
CA LEU A 408 -20.36 -2.98 4.82
C LEU A 408 -21.38 -2.77 3.69
N ILE A 409 -21.21 -3.45 2.56
CA ILE A 409 -22.16 -3.41 1.43
C ILE A 409 -23.57 -3.67 1.92
N LYS A 410 -23.77 -4.76 2.67
CA LYS A 410 -25.08 -5.09 3.24
C LYS A 410 -25.65 -3.99 4.14
N LYS A 411 -24.83 -3.40 5.03
CA LYS A 411 -25.28 -2.32 5.92
C LYS A 411 -25.67 -1.06 5.13
N LEU A 412 -24.95 -0.73 4.06
CA LEU A 412 -25.27 0.42 3.20
C LEU A 412 -26.57 0.20 2.42
N GLU A 413 -26.82 -1.03 1.95
CA GLU A 413 -28.09 -1.41 1.32
C GLU A 413 -29.26 -1.33 2.33
N ASP A 414 -29.09 -1.87 3.54
CA ASP A 414 -30.11 -1.85 4.59
C ASP A 414 -30.42 -0.42 5.10
N SER A 415 -29.45 0.50 5.00
CA SER A 415 -29.60 1.90 5.42
C SER A 415 -30.25 2.80 4.37
N ASP A 416 -30.51 2.32 3.15
CA ASP A 416 -31.12 3.12 2.10
C ASP A 416 -32.66 3.19 2.24
N PRO A 417 -33.25 4.36 2.58
CA PRO A 417 -34.70 4.48 2.74
C PRO A 417 -35.49 4.25 1.45
N THR A 418 -34.86 4.32 0.26
CA THR A 418 -35.55 4.08 -1.02
C THR A 418 -35.98 2.63 -1.25
N ILE A 419 -35.32 1.66 -0.61
CA ILE A 419 -35.65 0.23 -0.76
C ILE A 419 -36.92 -0.15 0.02
N HIS A 420 -37.20 0.53 1.13
CA HIS A 420 -38.38 0.24 1.97
C HIS A 420 -39.70 0.83 1.46
N VAL A 421 -39.69 1.69 0.45
CA VAL A 421 -40.91 2.29 -0.12
C VAL A 421 -41.56 1.39 -1.19
N ALA A 422 -40.82 0.46 -1.80
CA ALA A 422 -41.33 -0.37 -2.89
C ALA A 422 -42.22 -1.55 -2.42
N THR A 423 -42.22 -1.90 -1.13
CA THR A 423 -43.00 -3.05 -0.59
C THR A 423 -44.25 -2.65 0.19
N ALA A 424 -44.57 -1.35 0.27
CA ALA A 424 -45.68 -0.83 1.09
C ALA A 424 -46.90 -0.39 0.26
N TYR A 425 -47.34 -1.21 -0.70
CA TYR A 425 -48.69 -1.09 -1.27
C TYR A 425 -49.28 -2.50 -1.47
N PRO A 426 -50.23 -2.94 -0.61
CA PRO A 426 -51.08 -4.07 -0.91
C PRO A 426 -52.18 -3.65 -1.93
N PRO A 427 -52.74 -4.62 -2.69
CA PRO A 427 -53.74 -4.39 -3.73
C PRO A 427 -55.06 -3.81 -3.23
#